data_AF-A0A832NLI1-F1
#
_entry.id   AF-A0A832NLI1-F1
#
_cell.length_a   1.000
_cell.length_b   1.000
_cell.length_c   1.000
_cell.angle_alpha   90.00
_cell.angle_beta   90.00
_cell.angle_gamma   90.00
#
_symmetry.space_group_name_H-M   'P 1'
#
loop_
_entity.id
_entity.type
_entity.pdbx_description
1 polymer ?
#
loop_
_entity_poly.entity_id
_entity_poly.type
_entity_poly.pdbx_seq_one_letter_code
_entity_poly.pdbx_strand_id
1 'polypeptide(L)' 'MLYPLLFHPLFKERVWGGRRLEELYHKALPRGVPIGESWEISDRPG' A
#
# COMPACT_ATOMS: atom_id res chain seq x y z
N MET A 1 -14.66 -25.36 -5.84
CA MET A 1 -13.45 -24.50 -5.94
C MET A 1 -13.74 -23.22 -5.20
N LEU A 2 -12.83 -22.76 -4.33
CA LEU A 2 -12.96 -21.46 -3.67
C LEU A 2 -12.40 -20.36 -4.58
N TYR A 3 -13.05 -19.20 -4.56
CA TYR A 3 -12.55 -18.00 -5.21
C TYR A 3 -11.36 -17.43 -4.43
N PRO A 4 -10.29 -16.93 -5.09
CA PRO A 4 -9.17 -16.30 -4.41
C PRO A 4 -9.59 -15.10 -3.56
N LEU A 5 -9.00 -14.96 -2.38
CA LEU A 5 -9.17 -13.76 -1.57
C LEU A 5 -8.36 -12.62 -2.18
N LEU A 6 -9.03 -11.51 -2.50
CA LEU A 6 -8.39 -10.28 -2.93
C LEU A 6 -8.26 -9.33 -1.73
N PHE A 7 -7.12 -8.65 -1.64
CA PHE A 7 -6.82 -7.75 -0.53
C PHE A 7 -6.78 -6.30 -0.99
N HIS A 8 -7.12 -5.39 -0.06
CA HIS A 8 -6.97 -3.96 -0.25
C HIS A 8 -5.68 -3.50 0.45
N PRO A 9 -4.85 -2.70 -0.22
CA PRO A 9 -3.60 -2.25 0.38
C PRO A 9 -3.85 -1.28 1.53
N LEU A 10 -3.09 -1.43 2.61
CA LEU A 10 -2.97 -0.45 3.67
C LEU A 10 -1.65 0.32 3.51
N PHE A 11 -1.74 1.58 3.10
CA PHE A 11 -0.56 2.43 2.91
C PHE A 11 -0.10 3.04 4.23
N LYS A 12 1.21 2.99 4.48
CA LYS A 12 1.81 3.59 5.68
C LYS A 12 2.75 4.73 5.32
N GLU A 13 2.51 5.87 5.95
CA GLU A 13 3.39 7.03 5.88
C GLU A 13 4.70 6.75 6.62
N ARG A 14 5.83 7.11 5.98
CA ARG A 14 7.18 6.96 6.54
C ARG A 14 8.03 8.14 6.13
N VAL A 15 9.01 8.52 6.97
CA VAL A 15 9.97 9.60 6.67
C VAL A 15 10.79 9.34 5.41
N TRP A 16 10.98 8.08 5.05
CA TRP A 16 11.66 7.64 3.83
C TRP A 16 10.69 7.32 2.68
N GLY A 17 9.41 7.62 2.86
CA GLY A 17 8.36 7.39 1.87
C GLY A 17 8.47 8.29 0.65
N GLY A 18 7.76 7.94 -0.41
CA GLY A 18 7.81 8.64 -1.69
C GLY A 18 6.75 8.16 -2.68
N ARG A 19 7.07 8.16 -3.98
CA ARG A 19 6.13 7.76 -5.06
C ARG A 19 6.50 6.49 -5.82
N ARG A 20 7.58 5.80 -5.44
CA ARG A 20 8.03 4.58 -6.15
C ARG A 20 6.96 3.49 -6.24
N LEU A 21 6.10 3.33 -5.22
CA LEU A 21 5.01 2.35 -5.26
C LEU A 21 3.95 2.70 -6.31
N GLU A 22 3.70 4.00 -6.55
CA GLU A 22 2.85 4.46 -7.65
C GLU A 22 3.54 4.28 -9.01
N GLU A 23 4.81 4.65 -9.12
CA GLU A 23 5.56 4.61 -10.38
C GLU A 23 5.81 3.19 -10.89
N LEU A 24 6.23 2.27 -10.01
CA LEU A 24 6.66 0.92 -10.38
C LEU A 24 5.51 -0.09 -10.39
N TYR A 25 4.50 0.11 -9.53
CA TYR A 25 3.42 -0.86 -9.31
C TYR A 25 2.02 -0.26 -9.53
N HIS A 26 1.94 0.98 -10.02
CA HIS A 26 0.68 1.66 -10.34
C HIS A 26 -0.30 1.71 -9.16
N LYS A 27 0.22 1.75 -7.92
CA LYS A 27 -0.60 1.89 -6.71
C LYS A 27 -1.19 3.31 -6.65
N ALA A 28 -2.48 3.40 -6.35
CA ALA A 28 -3.17 4.66 -6.17
C ALA A 28 -2.86 5.26 -4.78
N LEU A 29 -1.77 6.02 -4.69
CA LEU A 29 -1.32 6.61 -3.42
C LEU A 29 -1.95 7.99 -3.16
N PRO A 30 -2.29 8.33 -1.90
CA PRO A 30 -2.76 9.67 -1.54
C PRO A 30 -1.79 10.77 -1.97
N ARG A 31 -2.30 11.93 -2.40
CA ARG A 31 -1.47 13.07 -2.80
C ARG A 31 -0.85 13.74 -1.57
N GLY A 32 0.42 14.15 -1.70
CA GLY A 32 1.11 14.91 -0.66
C GLY A 32 1.54 14.12 0.58
N VAL A 33 1.30 12.80 0.62
CA VAL A 33 1.71 11.93 1.74
C VAL A 33 2.88 11.04 1.30
N PRO A 34 4.02 11.04 2.01
CA PRO A 34 5.15 10.18 1.69
C PRO A 34 4.87 8.74 2.14
N ILE A 35 4.41 7.89 1.22
CA ILE A 35 4.15 6.48 1.50
C ILE A 35 5.44 5.68 1.33
N GLY A 36 5.86 5.01 2.40
CA GLY A 36 7.02 4.10 2.38
C GLY A 36 6.63 2.64 2.17
N GLU A 37 5.48 2.23 2.71
CA GLU A 37 5.08 0.83 2.75
C GLU A 37 3.66 0.66 2.18
N SER A 38 3.44 -0.45 1.46
CA SER A 38 2.12 -0.98 1.07
C SER A 38 1.94 -2.33 1.73
N TRP A 39 1.05 -2.43 2.72
CA TRP A 39 0.75 -3.68 3.38
C TRP A 39 -0.44 -4.34 2.69
N GLU A 40 -0.19 -5.43 1.97
CA GLU A 40 -1.25 -6.16 1.24
C GLU A 40 -1.95 -7.18 2.14
N ILE A 41 -1.23 -7.79 3.09
CA ILE A 41 -1.76 -8.74 4.06
C ILE A 41 -1.15 -8.41 5.41
N SER A 42 -1.99 -8.12 6.41
CA SER A 42 -1.57 -7.70 7.74
C SER A 42 -2.60 -8.14 8.77
N ASP A 43 -2.13 -8.60 9.93
CA ASP A 43 -2.94 -8.88 11.13
C ASP A 43 -2.98 -7.70 12.11
N ARG A 44 -2.26 -6.62 11.81
CA ARG A 44 -2.20 -5.41 12.62
C ARG A 44 -3.38 -4.47 12.33
N PRO A 45 -3.83 -3.69 13.34
CA PRO A 45 -4.82 -2.64 13.11
C PRO A 45 -4.34 -1.61 12.07
N GLY A 46 -5.31 -1.15 11.26
CA GLY A 46 -5.14 -0.19 10.17
C GLY A 46 -4.71 1.19 10.63
#